data_AF-A4UGZ2-F1
#
_entry.id   AF-A4UGZ2-F1
#
_cell.length_a   1.000
_cell.length_b   1.000
_cell.length_c   1.000
_cell.angle_alpha   90.00
_cell.angle_beta   90.00
_cell.angle_gamma   90.00
#
_symmetry.space_group_name_H-M   'P 1'
#
loop_
_entity.id
_entity.type
_entity.pdbx_description
1 polymer ?
#
loop_
_entity_poly.entity_id
_entity_poly.type
_entity_poly.pdbx_seq_one_letter_code
_entity_poly.pdbx_strand_id
1 'polypeptide(L)'
;MPPGETERRLADAYFEHCDLLSPLIASKEAFLSMVEPLYREHDAIQQTTLVTAKFRALLVFATAILLLNGTDSPVPVSRSEGYYSAAIHVPSQNPDMICTGDLDHVLNLLLAVQYSCFSANLAAAAWHFIGLVTNLAIELNLQNESVVGPQLAGVDTNERRWLFWATYILEWNLCVITGGPFSISDEAVAIPLPVPPENNSLRTVALYFIKIRRPSPKSTQYSHKKH
;
A
#
# COMPACT_ATOMS: atom_id res chain seq x y z
N MET A 1 2.63 -11.96 18.15
CA MET A 1 1.60 -11.96 17.08
C MET A 1 0.26 -12.30 17.73
N PRO A 2 -0.89 -11.84 17.19
CA PRO A 2 -2.20 -12.23 17.70
C PRO A 2 -2.45 -13.74 17.55
N PRO A 3 -3.36 -14.37 18.32
CA PRO A 3 -3.75 -15.76 18.07
C PRO A 3 -4.36 -15.94 16.67
N GLY A 4 -4.24 -17.14 16.08
CA GLY A 4 -4.62 -17.39 14.67
C GLY A 4 -6.08 -17.06 14.30
N GLU A 5 -7.03 -17.16 15.24
CA GLU A 5 -8.41 -16.71 15.01
C GLU A 5 -8.51 -15.19 14.91
N THR A 6 -7.80 -14.48 15.81
CA THR A 6 -7.75 -13.01 15.80
C THR A 6 -7.01 -12.50 14.57
N GLU A 7 -5.92 -13.16 14.17
CA GLU A 7 -5.21 -12.85 12.91
C GLU A 7 -6.15 -12.89 11.72
N ARG A 8 -6.90 -13.99 11.54
CA ARG A 8 -7.82 -14.14 10.40
C ARG A 8 -8.87 -13.04 10.40
N ARG A 9 -9.46 -12.74 11.56
CA ARG A 9 -10.44 -11.65 11.68
C ARG A 9 -9.86 -10.28 11.33
N LEU A 10 -8.62 -9.99 11.75
CA LEU A 10 -7.94 -8.74 11.39
C LEU A 10 -7.59 -8.69 9.89
N ALA A 11 -7.12 -9.81 9.33
CA ALA A 11 -6.87 -9.92 7.90
C ALA A 11 -8.17 -9.71 7.11
N ASP A 12 -9.27 -10.35 7.49
CA ASP A 12 -10.58 -10.16 6.87
C ASP A 12 -10.97 -8.68 6.86
N ALA A 13 -10.91 -8.00 8.01
CA ALA A 13 -11.24 -6.59 8.11
C ALA A 13 -10.36 -5.69 7.22
N TYR A 14 -9.06 -5.96 7.15
CA TYR A 14 -8.14 -5.21 6.29
C TYR A 14 -8.46 -5.43 4.80
N PHE A 15 -8.54 -6.67 4.35
CA PHE A 15 -8.75 -6.99 2.93
C PHE A 15 -10.14 -6.59 2.43
N GLU A 16 -11.16 -6.60 3.29
CA GLU A 16 -12.51 -6.13 2.92
C GLU A 16 -12.55 -4.63 2.60
N HIS A 17 -11.74 -3.81 3.27
CA HIS A 17 -11.76 -2.34 3.11
C HIS A 17 -10.62 -1.81 2.23
N CYS A 18 -9.39 -2.31 2.41
CA CYS A 18 -8.22 -1.78 1.73
C CYS A 18 -8.09 -2.25 0.28
N ASP A 19 -8.52 -3.47 -0.06
CA ASP A 19 -8.47 -3.94 -1.47
C ASP A 19 -9.40 -3.15 -2.38
N LEU A 20 -10.43 -2.51 -1.83
CA LEU A 20 -11.34 -1.63 -2.56
C LEU A 20 -10.68 -0.30 -2.94
N LEU A 21 -9.87 0.26 -2.05
CA LEU A 21 -9.32 1.61 -2.17
C LEU A 21 -7.94 1.63 -2.84
N SER A 22 -7.05 0.73 -2.40
CA SER A 22 -5.67 0.65 -2.86
C SER A 22 -5.10 -0.73 -2.50
N PRO A 23 -5.28 -1.75 -3.37
CA PRO A 23 -4.86 -3.12 -3.07
C PRO A 23 -3.33 -3.25 -3.17
N LEU A 24 -2.68 -3.40 -2.02
CA LEU A 24 -1.22 -3.48 -1.92
C LEU A 24 -0.70 -4.92 -1.93
N ILE A 25 -1.35 -5.81 -1.18
CA ILE A 25 -0.93 -7.21 -1.02
C ILE A 25 -1.77 -8.11 -1.92
N ALA A 26 -1.14 -9.02 -2.67
CA ALA A 26 -1.76 -9.80 -3.74
C ALA A 26 -3.13 -10.43 -3.38
N SER A 27 -3.22 -11.05 -2.20
CA SER A 27 -4.48 -11.54 -1.63
C SER A 27 -4.36 -11.75 -0.11
N LYS A 28 -5.50 -12.00 0.53
CA LYS A 28 -5.54 -12.42 1.93
C LYS A 28 -4.75 -13.70 2.15
N GLU A 29 -4.87 -14.68 1.27
CA GLU A 29 -4.17 -15.96 1.36
C GLU A 29 -2.65 -15.79 1.22
N ALA A 30 -2.21 -14.88 0.35
CA ALA A 30 -0.80 -14.52 0.22
C ALA A 30 -0.28 -13.87 1.51
N PHE A 31 -1.07 -12.98 2.13
CA PHE A 31 -0.74 -12.39 3.42
C PHE A 31 -0.66 -13.44 4.54
N LEU A 32 -1.67 -14.30 4.68
CA LEU A 32 -1.69 -15.37 5.69
C LEU A 32 -0.48 -16.31 5.51
N SER A 33 -0.15 -16.66 4.26
CA SER A 33 1.03 -17.48 3.96
C SER A 33 2.35 -16.79 4.31
N MET A 34 2.43 -15.46 4.15
CA MET A 34 3.60 -14.66 4.53
C MET A 34 3.80 -14.61 6.06
N VAL A 35 2.72 -14.58 6.85
CA VAL A 35 2.78 -14.45 8.31
C VAL A 35 2.79 -15.78 9.06
N GLU A 36 2.37 -16.88 8.44
CA GLU A 36 2.39 -18.22 9.03
C GLU A 36 3.75 -18.60 9.67
N PRO A 37 4.91 -18.30 9.05
CA PRO A 37 6.20 -18.52 9.69
C PRO A 37 6.40 -17.71 10.99
N LEU A 38 5.74 -16.57 11.21
CA LEU A 38 5.92 -15.79 12.43
C LEU A 38 5.46 -16.50 13.72
N TYR A 39 4.77 -17.64 13.58
CA TYR A 39 4.23 -18.43 14.69
C TYR A 39 5.06 -19.65 15.09
N ARG A 40 6.16 -19.94 14.38
CA ARG A 40 7.04 -21.10 14.71
C ARG A 40 8.41 -20.61 15.19
N GLU A 41 9.27 -21.52 15.65
CA GLU A 41 10.68 -21.24 15.99
C GLU A 41 11.57 -21.40 14.75
N HIS A 42 12.59 -20.53 14.57
CA HIS A 42 13.27 -20.31 13.27
C HIS A 42 14.79 -20.12 13.38
N ASP A 43 15.49 -20.43 12.28
CA ASP A 43 16.94 -20.25 12.09
C ASP A 43 17.29 -18.90 11.41
N ALA A 44 18.58 -18.51 11.45
CA ALA A 44 19.07 -17.19 11.04
C ALA A 44 18.78 -16.76 9.58
N ILE A 45 18.69 -17.66 8.61
CA ILE A 45 18.40 -17.29 7.19
C ILE A 45 16.94 -16.88 6.99
N GLN A 46 16.02 -17.43 7.79
CA GLN A 46 14.62 -17.03 7.78
C GLN A 46 14.43 -15.63 8.37
N GLN A 47 15.43 -15.12 9.09
CA GLN A 47 15.34 -13.90 9.87
C GLN A 47 15.01 -12.66 9.03
N THR A 48 15.60 -12.49 7.84
CA THR A 48 15.27 -11.33 6.96
C THR A 48 13.82 -11.37 6.48
N THR A 49 13.38 -12.51 5.94
CA THR A 49 11.99 -12.67 5.46
C THR A 49 10.99 -12.51 6.61
N LEU A 50 11.31 -13.02 7.80
CA LEU A 50 10.49 -12.88 9.00
C LEU A 50 10.45 -11.43 9.49
N VAL A 51 11.55 -10.68 9.42
CA VAL A 51 11.59 -9.27 9.82
C VAL A 51 10.66 -8.45 8.93
N THR A 52 10.72 -8.62 7.61
CA THR A 52 9.84 -7.94 6.67
C THR A 52 8.39 -8.39 6.82
N ALA A 53 8.14 -9.70 6.95
CA ALA A 53 6.79 -10.24 7.20
C ALA A 53 6.20 -9.69 8.50
N LYS A 54 6.99 -9.61 9.57
CA LYS A 54 6.59 -9.04 10.86
C LYS A 54 6.23 -7.57 10.72
N PHE A 55 7.06 -6.78 10.05
CA PHE A 55 6.79 -5.36 9.81
C PHE A 55 5.46 -5.16 9.09
N ARG A 56 5.25 -5.88 7.98
CA ARG A 56 4.00 -5.84 7.19
C ARG A 56 2.79 -6.28 8.01
N ALA A 57 2.91 -7.38 8.75
CA ALA A 57 1.85 -7.90 9.61
C ALA A 57 1.41 -6.88 10.67
N LEU A 58 2.36 -6.23 11.33
CA LEU A 58 2.07 -5.23 12.35
C LEU A 58 1.31 -4.02 11.75
N LEU A 59 1.69 -3.53 10.57
CA LEU A 59 0.98 -2.44 9.89
C LEU A 59 -0.43 -2.85 9.43
N VAL A 60 -0.58 -4.06 8.89
CA VAL A 60 -1.88 -4.61 8.50
C VAL A 60 -2.81 -4.73 9.71
N PHE A 61 -2.32 -5.30 10.83
CA PHE A 61 -3.13 -5.44 12.05
C PHE A 61 -3.47 -4.11 12.71
N ALA A 62 -2.53 -3.15 12.72
CA ALA A 62 -2.81 -1.80 13.20
C ALA A 62 -3.94 -1.16 12.38
N THR A 63 -3.83 -1.21 11.05
CA THR A 63 -4.84 -0.67 10.12
C THR A 63 -6.20 -1.35 10.29
N ALA A 64 -6.22 -2.69 10.37
CA ALA A 64 -7.44 -3.47 10.58
C ALA A 64 -8.22 -3.05 11.83
N ILE A 65 -7.53 -2.76 12.94
CA ILE A 65 -8.18 -2.30 14.17
C ILE A 65 -8.85 -0.94 13.99
N LEU A 66 -8.20 -0.01 13.28
CA LEU A 66 -8.81 1.29 12.99
C LEU A 66 -10.06 1.16 12.11
N LEU A 67 -10.03 0.25 11.13
CA LEU A 67 -11.18 -0.06 10.28
C LEU A 67 -12.33 -0.69 11.08
N LEU A 68 -12.03 -1.62 11.98
CA LEU A 68 -13.03 -2.26 12.85
C LEU A 68 -13.71 -1.26 13.80
N ASN A 69 -13.06 -0.18 14.19
CA ASN A 69 -13.68 0.87 15.02
C ASN A 69 -14.79 1.65 14.31
N GLY A 70 -14.96 1.49 13.00
CA GLY A 70 -16.14 1.95 12.27
C GLY A 70 -17.33 0.98 12.30
N THR A 71 -17.23 -0.16 12.99
CA THR A 71 -18.23 -1.25 13.00
C THR A 71 -18.82 -1.50 14.39
N ASP A 72 -19.84 -2.37 14.48
CA ASP A 72 -20.65 -2.63 15.69
C ASP A 72 -19.87 -3.21 16.90
N SER A 73 -18.58 -3.53 16.76
CA SER A 73 -17.73 -4.09 17.82
C SER A 73 -16.41 -3.31 17.94
N PRO A 74 -16.41 -2.16 18.63
CA PRO A 74 -15.23 -1.30 18.71
C PRO A 74 -14.12 -1.96 19.53
N VAL A 75 -12.90 -1.93 18.97
CA VAL A 75 -11.68 -2.42 19.59
C VAL A 75 -10.86 -1.21 20.06
N PRO A 76 -10.34 -1.17 21.30
CA PRO A 76 -9.60 0.00 21.78
C PRO A 76 -8.51 0.46 20.81
N VAL A 77 -8.53 1.74 20.42
CA VAL A 77 -7.56 2.37 19.49
C VAL A 77 -6.12 2.17 19.97
N SER A 78 -5.89 2.13 21.27
CA SER A 78 -4.58 1.84 21.87
C SER A 78 -3.97 0.51 21.43
N ARG A 79 -4.79 -0.48 21.04
CA ARG A 79 -4.29 -1.74 20.47
C ARG A 79 -3.70 -1.55 19.08
N SER A 80 -4.32 -0.70 18.26
CA SER A 80 -3.77 -0.28 16.97
C SER A 80 -2.43 0.43 17.16
N GLU A 81 -2.39 1.39 18.10
CA GLU A 81 -1.17 2.15 18.42
C GLU A 81 -0.04 1.23 18.90
N GLY A 82 -0.36 0.18 19.69
CA GLY A 82 0.60 -0.84 20.11
C GLY A 82 1.24 -1.60 18.94
N TYR A 83 0.43 -2.01 17.95
CA TYR A 83 0.97 -2.66 16.75
C TYR A 83 1.82 -1.71 15.91
N TYR A 84 1.36 -0.47 15.71
CA TYR A 84 2.13 0.53 14.98
C TYR A 84 3.45 0.87 15.68
N SER A 85 3.42 1.07 17.00
CA SER A 85 4.62 1.30 17.82
C SER A 85 5.62 0.15 17.65
N ALA A 86 5.15 -1.10 17.67
CA ALA A 86 6.01 -2.25 17.40
C ALA A 86 6.57 -2.25 15.96
N ALA A 87 5.78 -1.80 14.97
CA ALA A 87 6.19 -1.75 13.57
C ALA A 87 7.32 -0.74 13.33
N ILE A 88 7.20 0.48 13.86
CA ILE A 88 8.20 1.55 13.65
C ILE A 88 9.56 1.25 14.29
N HIS A 89 9.63 0.35 15.27
CA HIS A 89 10.91 -0.11 15.82
C HIS A 89 11.66 -1.06 14.88
N VAL A 90 10.96 -1.77 13.98
CA VAL A 90 11.60 -2.78 13.11
C VAL A 90 12.64 -2.15 12.16
N PRO A 91 12.34 -1.06 11.41
CA PRO A 91 13.34 -0.39 10.58
C PRO A 91 14.52 0.17 11.38
N SER A 92 14.31 0.63 12.62
CA SER A 92 15.41 1.16 13.44
C SER A 92 16.45 0.10 13.83
N GLN A 93 16.02 -1.17 13.90
CA GLN A 93 16.87 -2.30 14.24
C GLN A 93 17.38 -3.04 12.99
N ASN A 94 16.66 -2.96 11.87
CA ASN A 94 16.92 -3.72 10.65
C ASN A 94 16.72 -2.83 9.39
N PRO A 95 17.43 -1.70 9.26
CA PRO A 95 17.18 -0.73 8.19
C PRO A 95 17.39 -1.35 6.80
N ASP A 96 18.45 -2.13 6.63
CA ASP A 96 18.80 -2.77 5.35
C ASP A 96 17.76 -3.82 4.89
N MET A 97 16.91 -4.30 5.80
CA MET A 97 15.88 -5.30 5.51
C MET A 97 14.53 -4.68 5.13
N ILE A 98 14.25 -3.46 5.62
CA ILE A 98 12.96 -2.79 5.38
C ILE A 98 13.07 -1.69 4.31
N CYS A 99 14.21 -0.98 4.30
CA CYS A 99 14.49 0.15 3.42
C CYS A 99 15.41 -0.27 2.26
N THR A 100 15.04 -1.34 1.56
CA THR A 100 15.84 -2.02 0.52
C THR A 100 16.04 -1.20 -0.76
N GLY A 101 15.25 -0.13 -0.96
CA GLY A 101 15.31 0.70 -2.17
C GLY A 101 14.72 0.03 -3.41
N ASP A 102 13.98 -1.07 -3.24
CA ASP A 102 13.33 -1.83 -4.30
C ASP A 102 11.80 -1.79 -4.18
N LEU A 103 11.12 -2.69 -4.91
CA LEU A 103 9.66 -2.77 -4.90
C LEU A 103 9.09 -3.16 -3.52
N ASP A 104 9.82 -3.97 -2.74
CA ASP A 104 9.42 -4.34 -1.39
C ASP A 104 9.45 -3.11 -0.45
N HIS A 105 10.41 -2.21 -0.65
CA HIS A 105 10.47 -0.94 0.09
C HIS A 105 9.28 -0.02 -0.27
N VAL A 106 8.86 0.04 -1.53
CA VAL A 106 7.64 0.77 -1.94
C VAL A 106 6.41 0.22 -1.22
N LEU A 107 6.23 -1.11 -1.22
CA LEU A 107 5.13 -1.77 -0.51
C LEU A 107 5.15 -1.48 1.00
N ASN A 108 6.33 -1.56 1.62
CA ASN A 108 6.53 -1.28 3.05
C ASN A 108 6.09 0.15 3.42
N LEU A 109 6.49 1.14 2.63
CA LEU A 109 6.09 2.53 2.86
C LEU A 109 4.60 2.75 2.59
N LEU A 110 4.03 2.14 1.54
CA LEU A 110 2.60 2.25 1.24
C LEU A 110 1.71 1.70 2.37
N LEU A 111 2.11 0.60 3.03
CA LEU A 111 1.41 0.09 4.21
C LEU A 111 1.46 1.08 5.38
N ALA A 112 2.58 1.79 5.55
CA ALA A 112 2.71 2.83 6.57
C ALA A 112 1.84 4.07 6.23
N VAL A 113 1.77 4.45 4.96
CA VAL A 113 0.87 5.52 4.47
C VAL A 113 -0.59 5.14 4.75
N GLN A 114 -1.02 3.93 4.39
CA GLN A 114 -2.38 3.46 4.64
C GLN A 114 -2.75 3.58 6.11
N TYR A 115 -1.91 3.05 7.01
CA TYR A 115 -2.13 3.20 8.44
C TYR A 115 -2.29 4.68 8.85
N SER A 116 -1.41 5.54 8.35
CA SER A 116 -1.38 6.96 8.68
C SER A 116 -2.63 7.71 8.19
N CYS A 117 -3.23 7.28 7.08
CA CYS A 117 -4.49 7.82 6.57
C CYS A 117 -5.68 7.54 7.49
N PHE A 118 -5.70 6.39 8.19
CA PHE A 118 -6.79 6.04 9.12
C PHE A 118 -6.54 6.52 10.56
N SER A 119 -5.29 6.81 10.91
CA SER A 119 -4.93 7.29 12.24
C SER A 119 -5.12 8.79 12.35
N ALA A 120 -6.05 9.23 13.21
CA ALA A 120 -6.30 10.65 13.47
C ALA A 120 -5.03 11.41 13.91
N ASN A 121 -4.13 10.74 14.65
CA ASN A 121 -2.89 11.33 15.14
C ASN A 121 -1.81 11.47 14.05
N LEU A 122 -1.92 10.73 12.95
CA LEU A 122 -0.92 10.68 11.89
C LEU A 122 -1.43 11.15 10.53
N ALA A 123 -2.65 11.67 10.45
CA ALA A 123 -3.24 12.15 9.20
C ALA A 123 -2.33 13.18 8.49
N ALA A 124 -1.68 14.08 9.26
CA ALA A 124 -0.71 15.01 8.71
C ALA A 124 0.61 14.34 8.26
N ALA A 125 1.05 13.29 8.97
CA ALA A 125 2.25 12.54 8.63
C ALA A 125 2.09 11.72 7.34
N ALA A 126 0.87 11.30 7.01
CA ALA A 126 0.56 10.59 5.76
C ALA A 126 1.04 11.37 4.52
N TRP A 127 0.94 12.70 4.53
CA TRP A 127 1.46 13.57 3.47
C TRP A 127 2.97 13.45 3.26
N HIS A 128 3.73 13.37 4.34
CA HIS A 128 5.18 13.20 4.26
C HIS A 128 5.55 11.81 3.79
N PHE A 129 4.85 10.78 4.29
CA PHE A 129 5.11 9.40 3.89
C PHE A 129 4.78 9.15 2.43
N ILE A 130 3.68 9.68 1.91
CA ILE A 130 3.36 9.51 0.48
C ILE A 130 4.42 10.17 -0.41
N GLY A 131 5.00 11.30 -0.01
CA GLY A 131 6.12 11.90 -0.73
C GLY A 131 7.36 11.00 -0.80
N LEU A 132 7.67 10.25 0.27
CA LEU A 132 8.74 9.25 0.26
C LEU A 132 8.44 8.11 -0.72
N VAL A 133 7.19 7.63 -0.74
CA VAL A 133 6.77 6.60 -1.70
C VAL A 133 6.87 7.10 -3.13
N THR A 134 6.37 8.30 -3.41
CA THR A 134 6.39 8.86 -4.77
C THR A 134 7.82 9.05 -5.27
N ASN A 135 8.73 9.56 -4.44
CA ASN A 135 10.14 9.67 -4.79
C ASN A 135 10.76 8.31 -5.14
N LEU A 136 10.57 7.30 -4.29
CA LEU A 136 11.09 5.96 -4.56
C LEU A 136 10.46 5.32 -5.80
N ALA A 137 9.17 5.54 -6.05
CA ALA A 137 8.49 5.06 -7.25
C ALA A 137 9.05 5.70 -8.52
N ILE A 138 9.40 6.98 -8.49
CA ILE A 138 10.05 7.70 -9.59
C ILE A 138 11.48 7.20 -9.80
N GLU A 139 12.25 7.02 -8.72
CA GLU A 139 13.62 6.46 -8.77
C GLU A 139 13.64 5.06 -9.40
N LEU A 140 12.65 4.23 -9.08
CA LEU A 140 12.44 2.90 -9.67
C LEU A 140 11.78 2.95 -11.06
N ASN A 141 11.44 4.14 -11.55
CA ASN A 141 10.77 4.40 -12.82
C ASN A 141 9.46 3.61 -12.99
N LEU A 142 8.69 3.45 -11.92
CA LEU A 142 7.44 2.67 -11.94
C LEU A 142 6.36 3.28 -12.82
N GLN A 143 6.47 4.56 -13.21
CA GLN A 143 5.59 5.23 -14.16
C GLN A 143 5.79 4.76 -15.62
N ASN A 144 6.85 4.00 -15.91
CA ASN A 144 7.18 3.52 -17.25
C ASN A 144 7.40 2.00 -17.26
N GLU A 145 6.66 1.30 -18.10
CA GLU A 145 6.80 -0.16 -18.24
C GLU A 145 8.07 -0.58 -19.00
N SER A 146 8.70 0.33 -19.74
CA SER A 146 9.87 0.05 -20.59
C SER A 146 11.12 -0.44 -19.84
N VAL A 147 11.15 -0.32 -18.50
CA VAL A 147 12.24 -0.81 -17.64
C VAL A 147 12.11 -2.31 -17.35
N VAL A 148 10.94 -2.89 -17.56
CA VAL A 148 10.71 -4.32 -17.38
C VAL A 148 11.38 -5.05 -18.55
N GLY A 149 12.65 -5.40 -18.37
CA GLY A 149 13.36 -6.27 -19.32
C GLY A 149 12.62 -7.61 -19.48
N PRO A 150 12.88 -8.37 -20.56
CA PRO A 150 12.19 -9.63 -20.84
C PRO A 150 12.33 -10.70 -19.72
N GLN A 151 13.25 -10.49 -18.77
CA GLN A 151 13.50 -11.36 -17.61
C GLN A 151 12.50 -11.16 -16.45
N LEU A 152 11.82 -10.00 -16.38
CA LEU A 152 10.84 -9.66 -15.32
C LEU A 152 9.38 -9.72 -15.82
N ALA A 153 9.16 -10.30 -17.01
CA ALA A 153 7.86 -10.38 -17.63
C ALA A 153 6.92 -11.34 -16.88
N GLY A 154 5.75 -10.85 -16.45
CA GLY A 154 4.72 -11.68 -15.81
C GLY A 154 4.17 -11.06 -14.52
N VAL A 155 4.23 -11.82 -13.41
CA VAL A 155 3.66 -11.43 -12.10
C VAL A 155 4.34 -10.17 -11.55
N ASP A 156 5.66 -10.05 -11.65
CA ASP A 156 6.41 -8.87 -11.20
C ASP A 156 5.99 -7.61 -11.96
N THR A 157 5.71 -7.73 -13.26
CA THR A 157 5.17 -6.62 -14.07
C THR A 157 3.82 -6.13 -13.53
N ASN A 158 2.93 -7.06 -13.18
CA ASN A 158 1.60 -6.69 -12.70
C ASN A 158 1.62 -6.11 -11.29
N GLU A 159 2.51 -6.59 -10.43
CA GLU A 159 2.73 -6.05 -9.09
C GLU A 159 3.27 -4.61 -9.14
N ARG A 160 4.25 -4.34 -10.02
CA ARG A 160 4.74 -2.99 -10.30
C ARG A 160 3.62 -2.04 -10.72
N ARG A 161 2.73 -2.49 -11.61
CA ARG A 161 1.53 -1.71 -12.01
C ARG A 161 0.65 -1.42 -10.80
N TRP A 162 0.33 -2.43 -9.99
CA TRP A 162 -0.50 -2.24 -8.79
C TRP A 162 0.11 -1.23 -7.82
N LEU A 163 1.41 -1.35 -7.52
CA LEU A 163 2.09 -0.46 -6.59
C LEU A 163 2.21 0.97 -7.14
N PHE A 164 2.49 1.14 -8.44
CA PHE A 164 2.47 2.46 -9.06
C PHE A 164 1.09 3.13 -8.92
N TRP A 165 0.03 2.43 -9.34
CA TRP A 165 -1.32 3.00 -9.32
C TRP A 165 -1.81 3.22 -7.89
N ALA A 166 -1.44 2.36 -6.94
CA ALA A 166 -1.68 2.58 -5.52
C ALA A 166 -1.03 3.88 -5.02
N THR A 167 0.24 4.11 -5.33
CA THR A 167 0.98 5.34 -5.00
C THR A 167 0.30 6.57 -5.61
N TYR A 168 0.05 6.54 -6.92
CA TYR A 168 -0.54 7.67 -7.64
C TYR A 168 -1.93 8.05 -7.09
N ILE A 169 -2.78 7.07 -6.80
CA ILE A 169 -4.14 7.28 -6.29
C ILE A 169 -4.14 7.80 -4.84
N LEU A 170 -3.23 7.28 -4.01
CA LEU A 170 -3.08 7.73 -2.62
C LEU A 170 -2.51 9.15 -2.56
N GLU A 171 -1.49 9.47 -3.36
CA GLU A 171 -0.99 10.84 -3.51
C GLU A 171 -2.11 11.75 -3.95
N TRP A 172 -2.86 11.36 -4.99
CA TRP A 172 -3.96 12.16 -5.49
C TRP A 172 -5.01 12.47 -4.40
N ASN A 173 -5.43 11.45 -3.64
CA ASN A 173 -6.37 11.64 -2.54
C ASN A 173 -5.86 12.64 -1.51
N LEU A 174 -4.59 12.49 -1.10
CA LEU A 174 -3.99 13.35 -0.10
C LEU A 174 -3.83 14.78 -0.61
N CYS A 175 -3.39 14.98 -1.86
CA CYS A 175 -3.22 16.30 -2.49
C CYS A 175 -4.56 17.02 -2.59
N VAL A 176 -5.63 16.33 -2.99
CA VAL A 176 -6.97 16.92 -3.11
C VAL A 176 -7.50 17.35 -1.75
N ILE A 177 -7.26 16.57 -0.70
CA ILE A 177 -7.69 16.91 0.67
C ILE A 177 -6.90 18.08 1.23
N THR A 178 -5.59 18.13 1.00
CA THR A 178 -4.70 19.16 1.58
C THR A 178 -4.54 20.41 0.72
N GLY A 179 -4.96 20.36 -0.56
CA GLY A 179 -4.68 21.41 -1.56
C GLY A 179 -3.24 21.42 -2.06
N GLY A 180 -2.49 20.32 -1.88
CA GLY A 180 -1.09 20.21 -2.29
C GLY A 180 -0.90 19.96 -3.79
N PRO A 181 0.28 20.27 -4.35
CA PRO A 181 0.63 19.93 -5.73
C PRO A 181 0.79 18.41 -5.90
N PHE A 182 0.56 17.91 -7.11
CA PHE A 182 0.84 16.50 -7.47
C PHE A 182 2.31 16.37 -7.91
N SER A 183 2.96 15.25 -7.56
CA SER A 183 4.38 15.03 -7.88
C SER A 183 4.57 14.46 -9.28
N ILE A 184 3.63 13.62 -9.73
CA ILE A 184 3.66 12.97 -11.06
C ILE A 184 2.59 13.60 -11.94
N SER A 185 2.99 14.16 -13.08
CA SER A 185 2.04 14.67 -14.08
C SER A 185 1.41 13.52 -14.87
N ASP A 186 0.18 13.71 -15.35
CA ASP A 186 -0.53 12.67 -16.10
C ASP A 186 0.18 12.27 -17.39
N GLU A 187 0.88 13.23 -18.02
CA GLU A 187 1.66 13.01 -19.24
C GLU A 187 2.88 12.13 -19.00
N ALA A 188 3.40 12.07 -17.76
CA ALA A 188 4.52 11.23 -17.40
C ALA A 188 4.11 9.75 -17.14
N VAL A 189 2.81 9.46 -17.09
CA VAL A 189 2.28 8.11 -16.78
C VAL A 189 2.13 7.29 -18.06
N ALA A 190 3.13 6.46 -18.36
CA ALA A 190 3.11 5.53 -19.49
C ALA A 190 2.79 4.08 -19.09
N ILE A 191 2.84 3.74 -17.80
CA ILE A 191 2.57 2.39 -17.30
C ILE A 191 1.10 1.98 -17.55
N PRO A 192 0.84 0.76 -18.07
CA PRO A 192 -0.52 0.29 -18.25
C PRO A 192 -1.26 0.07 -16.93
N LEU A 193 -2.57 -0.08 -17.06
CA LEU A 193 -3.41 -0.48 -15.93
C LEU A 193 -3.06 -1.92 -15.48
N PRO A 194 -3.17 -2.22 -14.18
CA PRO A 194 -2.96 -3.56 -13.69
C PRO A 194 -4.10 -4.49 -14.13
N VAL A 195 -3.79 -5.77 -14.21
CA VAL A 195 -4.76 -6.85 -14.46
C VAL A 195 -5.21 -7.41 -13.11
N PRO A 196 -6.53 -7.39 -12.80
CA PRO A 196 -7.03 -7.98 -11.58
C PRO A 196 -7.09 -9.52 -11.72
N PRO A 197 -6.91 -10.29 -10.63
CA PRO A 197 -7.15 -11.73 -10.64
C PRO A 197 -8.60 -12.05 -11.03
N GLU A 198 -8.83 -13.15 -11.76
CA GLU A 198 -10.15 -13.53 -12.31
C GLU A 198 -11.26 -13.69 -11.27
N ASN A 199 -10.91 -13.82 -9.97
CA ASN A 199 -11.86 -14.00 -8.86
C ASN A 199 -11.73 -12.94 -7.75
N ASN A 200 -11.14 -11.77 -8.02
CA ASN A 200 -11.06 -10.68 -7.03
C ASN A 200 -11.93 -9.48 -7.45
N SER A 201 -13.18 -9.47 -6.97
CA SER A 201 -14.16 -8.42 -7.27
C SER A 201 -13.72 -7.05 -6.73
N LEU A 202 -13.09 -7.00 -5.54
CA LEU A 202 -12.62 -5.76 -4.92
C LEU A 202 -11.52 -5.09 -5.75
N ARG A 203 -10.52 -5.85 -6.21
CA ARG A 203 -9.48 -5.34 -7.12
C ARG A 203 -10.05 -4.88 -8.46
N THR A 204 -11.12 -5.54 -8.94
CA THR A 204 -11.83 -5.08 -10.15
C THR A 204 -12.47 -3.71 -9.93
N VAL A 205 -13.05 -3.47 -8.74
CA VAL A 205 -13.59 -2.15 -8.37
C VAL A 205 -12.48 -1.12 -8.16
N ALA A 206 -11.37 -1.46 -7.50
CA ALA A 206 -10.22 -0.58 -7.38
C ALA A 206 -9.68 -0.14 -8.76
N LEU A 207 -9.60 -1.08 -9.71
CA LEU A 207 -9.24 -0.78 -11.09
C LEU A 207 -10.24 0.17 -11.76
N TYR A 208 -11.53 0.03 -11.47
CA TYR A 208 -12.55 0.96 -11.97
C TYR A 208 -12.34 2.38 -11.41
N PHE A 209 -12.03 2.53 -10.13
CA PHE A 209 -11.69 3.84 -9.55
C PHE A 209 -10.43 4.46 -10.17
N ILE A 210 -9.40 3.64 -10.42
CA ILE A 210 -8.19 4.09 -11.14
C ILE A 210 -8.57 4.63 -12.53
N LYS A 211 -9.42 3.89 -13.27
CA LYS A 211 -9.85 4.28 -14.62
C LYS A 211 -10.61 5.61 -14.66
N ILE A 212 -11.48 5.86 -13.68
CA ILE A 212 -12.24 7.13 -13.60
C ILE A 212 -11.30 8.30 -13.30
N ARG A 213 -10.29 8.08 -12.47
CA ARG A 213 -9.38 9.14 -12.04
C ARG A 213 -8.33 9.51 -13.07
N ARG A 214 -7.96 8.59 -13.96
CA ARG A 214 -7.03 8.89 -15.06
C ARG A 214 -7.64 10.00 -15.93
N PRO A 215 -7.04 11.18 -16.00
CA PRO A 215 -7.57 12.22 -16.88
C PRO A 215 -7.42 11.74 -18.31
N SER A 216 -8.53 11.77 -19.06
CA SER A 216 -8.45 11.56 -20.49
C SER A 216 -7.53 12.64 -21.07
N PRO A 217 -6.63 12.34 -22.02
CA PRO A 217 -5.76 13.33 -22.66
C PRO A 217 -6.51 14.45 -23.44
N LYS A 218 -7.83 14.61 -23.24
CA LYS A 218 -8.69 15.57 -23.93
C LYS A 218 -9.40 16.58 -23.02
N SER A 219 -9.27 16.54 -21.69
CA SER A 219 -10.04 17.45 -20.81
C SER A 219 -9.39 18.82 -20.55
N THR A 220 -8.16 19.08 -20.99
CA THR A 220 -7.46 20.35 -20.68
C THR A 220 -7.71 21.48 -21.70
N GLN A 221 -8.63 21.33 -22.66
CA GLN A 221 -8.93 22.39 -23.65
C GLN A 221 -10.07 23.36 -23.27
N TYR A 222 -10.71 23.21 -22.10
CA TYR A 222 -11.83 24.08 -21.71
C TYR A 222 -11.59 24.84 -20.41
N SER A 223 -10.49 25.61 -20.31
CA SER A 223 -10.41 26.65 -19.26
C SER A 223 -9.64 27.92 -19.66
N HIS A 224 -9.55 28.24 -20.96
CA HIS A 224 -9.09 29.54 -21.42
C HIS A 224 -10.02 30.16 -22.48
N LYS A 225 -11.30 30.32 -22.14
CA LYS A 225 -12.17 31.33 -22.75
C LYS A 225 -13.26 31.75 -21.76
N LYS A 226 -12.94 32.69 -20.87
CA LYS A 226 -13.91 33.66 -20.35
C LYS A 226 -13.23 35.01 -20.15
N HIS A 227 -13.69 35.94 -20.99
CA HIS A 227 -13.66 37.41 -20.96
C HIS A 227 -12.40 38.14 -20.51
#